data_AF-A0A960D9I5-F1
#
_entry.id   AF-A0A960D9I5-F1
#
_cell.length_a   1.000
_cell.length_b   1.000
_cell.length_c   1.000
_cell.angle_alpha   90.00
_cell.angle_beta   90.00
_cell.angle_gamma   90.00
#
_symmetry.space_group_name_H-M   'P 1'
#
loop_
_entity.id
_entity.type
_entity.pdbx_description
1 polymer ?
#
loop_
_entity_poly.entity_id
_entity_poly.type
_entity_poly.pdbx_seq_one_letter_code
_entity_poly.pdbx_strand_id
1 'polypeptide(L)'
;FIASPANTVRGIANDPNQNGGYPEFLASVVGANGSVISPGPAPLDQPRVYYGPVISNTAADYAIVGKTGADREYDYETNTETKNYTYTGTGGVAVGNWLARTVFAAKFAERNFLFSNVIGSNSKILFNRDPAQRVEAVAPWLTTDSSVYPAIVNKRMVWIIDGYTTLDNYPYSELTSLSSATADSTEVAINRLAPDKQVSYIRNSVKATVDAYDGTVTLYAQDEKDPVLQAWMKVFPGTVKPKSDITADLAAHLRYPEDLFKVQRMLLAKYHVDDPVTFFSTSDFWDVPLDPNPTASSYQPPYYIVAKDIARNDSSSSFQLTSAMNRFRRDFLAAYISASSDPDTYGKITVLTIPGQVNGPKLAFNAISTDT
;
A
#
# COMPACT_ATOMS: atom_id res chain seq x y z
N PHE A 1 17.88 2.45 -7.81
CA PHE A 1 16.62 2.50 -7.04
C PHE A 1 16.79 3.50 -5.91
N ILE A 2 15.78 4.33 -5.65
CA ILE A 2 15.75 5.24 -4.50
C ILE A 2 14.84 4.58 -3.46
N ALA A 3 15.44 4.05 -2.39
CA ALA A 3 14.72 3.51 -1.24
C ALA A 3 14.69 4.55 -0.13
N SER A 4 13.71 4.51 0.75
CA SER A 4 13.80 5.19 2.03
C SER A 4 13.17 4.30 3.10
N PRO A 5 13.87 3.96 4.19
CA PRO A 5 13.27 3.29 5.32
C PRO A 5 12.11 4.16 5.82
N ALA A 6 10.95 3.55 6.05
CA ALA A 6 9.72 4.30 6.36
C ALA A 6 9.86 5.13 7.65
N ASN A 7 10.75 4.71 8.56
CA ASN A 7 10.99 5.32 9.86
C ASN A 7 12.25 6.20 9.94
N THR A 8 12.91 6.51 8.82
CA THR A 8 14.18 7.28 8.83
C THR A 8 14.09 8.57 8.02
N VAL A 9 14.41 9.69 8.67
CA VAL A 9 14.50 11.02 8.04
C VAL A 9 15.90 11.61 8.22
N ARG A 10 16.31 12.51 7.32
CA ARG A 10 17.56 13.24 7.42
C ARG A 10 17.44 14.26 8.56
N GLY A 11 18.10 14.02 9.69
CA GLY A 11 18.22 15.00 10.78
C GLY A 11 16.89 15.56 11.32
N ILE A 12 16.97 16.65 12.07
CA ILE A 12 15.80 17.35 12.64
C ILE A 12 15.24 18.33 11.61
N ALA A 13 13.91 18.37 11.41
CA ALA A 13 13.20 19.18 10.40
C ALA A 13 13.64 20.66 10.25
N ASN A 14 14.17 21.26 11.32
CA ASN A 14 14.58 22.67 11.35
C ASN A 14 16.09 22.90 11.31
N ASP A 15 16.91 21.89 10.96
CA ASP A 15 18.35 22.09 10.78
C ASP A 15 18.66 22.65 9.36
N PRO A 16 19.10 23.92 9.24
CA PRO A 16 19.39 24.55 7.95
C PRO A 16 20.58 23.93 7.22
N ASN A 17 21.39 23.11 7.88
CA ASN A 17 22.58 22.48 7.30
C ASN A 17 22.36 21.02 6.86
N GLN A 18 21.23 20.39 7.20
CA GLN A 18 21.03 18.95 6.98
C GLN A 18 19.84 18.54 6.10
N ASN A 19 19.09 19.49 5.51
CA ASN A 19 17.80 19.17 4.86
C ASN A 19 16.95 18.28 5.78
N GLY A 20 16.77 18.78 7.00
CA GLY A 20 15.99 18.20 8.08
C GLY A 20 14.64 17.64 7.66
N GLY A 21 14.22 16.48 8.20
CA GLY A 21 12.84 16.00 8.10
C GLY A 21 12.41 15.43 6.75
N TYR A 22 13.26 15.47 5.74
CA TYR A 22 13.04 14.75 4.48
C TYR A 22 13.34 13.25 4.66
N PRO A 23 12.65 12.35 3.94
CA PRO A 23 12.99 10.93 3.92
C PRO A 23 14.48 10.74 3.58
N GLU A 24 15.15 9.86 4.31
CA GLU A 24 16.52 9.52 3.96
C GLU A 24 16.51 8.71 2.67
N PHE A 25 16.79 9.37 1.54
CA PHE A 25 16.87 8.71 0.24
C PHE A 25 18.18 7.94 0.11
N LEU A 26 18.04 6.62 0.04
CA LEU A 26 19.08 5.63 -0.09
C LEU A 26 19.11 5.17 -1.55
N ALA A 27 20.05 5.71 -2.32
CA ALA A 27 20.19 5.38 -3.73
C ALA A 27 21.17 4.22 -3.91
N SER A 28 20.66 3.05 -4.28
CA SER A 28 21.51 1.98 -4.85
C SER A 28 21.73 2.29 -6.32
N VAL A 29 22.99 2.55 -6.68
CA VAL A 29 23.41 2.79 -8.07
C VAL A 29 23.60 1.43 -8.72
N VAL A 30 22.71 1.09 -9.65
CA VAL A 30 22.86 -0.10 -10.50
C VAL A 30 23.90 0.21 -11.56
N GLY A 31 24.77 -0.76 -11.80
CA GLY A 31 25.90 -0.62 -12.68
C GLY A 31 25.73 -1.03 -14.10
N ALA A 32 26.77 -0.73 -14.87
CA ALA A 32 26.94 -1.11 -16.27
C ALA A 32 26.90 -2.63 -16.54
N ASN A 33 26.84 -3.47 -15.50
CA ASN A 33 26.70 -4.93 -15.57
C ASN A 33 25.42 -5.46 -14.87
N GLY A 34 24.49 -4.59 -14.47
CA GLY A 34 23.28 -4.95 -13.72
C GLY A 34 23.51 -5.29 -12.24
N SER A 35 24.76 -5.24 -11.76
CA SER A 35 25.09 -5.35 -10.33
C SER A 35 25.05 -3.99 -9.64
N VAL A 36 24.74 -3.95 -8.36
CA VAL A 36 24.75 -2.70 -7.58
C VAL A 36 26.20 -2.23 -7.38
N ILE A 37 26.63 -1.13 -8.05
CA ILE A 37 28.02 -0.60 -7.99
C ILE A 37 28.24 0.19 -6.71
N SER A 38 27.26 1.01 -6.34
CA SER A 38 27.25 1.65 -5.04
C SER A 38 26.14 0.98 -4.25
N PRO A 39 26.46 0.10 -3.28
CA PRO A 39 25.46 -0.35 -2.34
C PRO A 39 24.95 0.90 -1.65
N GLY A 40 23.76 1.35 -2.05
CA GLY A 40 22.91 2.03 -1.10
C GLY A 40 22.79 1.10 0.11
N PRO A 41 22.51 1.62 1.31
CA PRO A 41 22.46 0.83 2.54
C PRO A 41 21.52 -0.39 2.51
N ALA A 42 20.65 -0.52 1.49
CA ALA A 42 19.90 -1.73 1.20
C ALA A 42 20.54 -2.51 0.02
N PRO A 43 21.29 -3.60 0.28
CA PRO A 43 21.77 -4.50 -0.78
C PRO A 43 20.58 -5.10 -1.54
N LEU A 44 20.66 -5.15 -2.87
CA LEU A 44 19.59 -5.63 -3.76
C LEU A 44 20.20 -6.54 -4.84
N ASP A 45 19.84 -7.83 -4.82
CA ASP A 45 20.43 -8.83 -5.73
C ASP A 45 19.69 -8.91 -7.08
N GLN A 46 18.40 -8.58 -7.10
CA GLN A 46 17.58 -8.54 -8.32
C GLN A 46 16.79 -7.23 -8.40
N PRO A 47 17.22 -6.25 -9.21
CA PRO A 47 16.56 -4.96 -9.33
C PRO A 47 15.40 -4.92 -10.35
N ARG A 48 15.25 -5.96 -11.18
CA ARG A 48 14.26 -5.97 -12.26
C ARG A 48 12.85 -6.23 -11.74
N VAL A 49 11.88 -5.53 -12.31
CA VAL A 49 10.47 -5.58 -11.91
C VAL A 49 9.64 -6.07 -13.09
N TYR A 50 8.92 -7.17 -12.90
CA TYR A 50 7.95 -7.72 -13.86
C TYR A 50 6.52 -7.70 -13.32
N TYR A 51 6.37 -7.59 -12.01
CA TYR A 51 5.12 -7.46 -11.28
C TYR A 51 5.14 -6.14 -10.54
N GLY A 52 4.11 -5.32 -10.67
CA GLY A 52 4.06 -4.02 -10.02
C GLY A 52 2.94 -3.12 -10.56
N PRO A 53 2.42 -2.20 -9.74
CA PRO A 53 1.21 -1.44 -10.03
C PRO A 53 1.34 -0.50 -11.25
N VAL A 54 2.55 -0.04 -11.55
CA VAL A 54 2.79 0.84 -12.71
C VAL A 54 2.87 0.02 -14.01
N ILE A 55 3.55 -1.13 -13.97
CA ILE A 55 3.73 -2.00 -15.15
C ILE A 55 2.42 -2.69 -15.55
N SER A 56 1.52 -2.92 -14.57
CA SER A 56 0.19 -3.49 -14.80
C SER A 56 -0.85 -2.47 -15.29
N ASN A 57 -0.56 -1.16 -15.23
CA ASN A 57 -1.48 -0.11 -15.64
C ASN A 57 -1.51 0.08 -17.17
N THR A 58 -1.86 -0.99 -17.89
CA THR A 58 -1.98 -1.02 -19.34
C THR A 58 -3.30 -1.68 -19.75
N ALA A 59 -3.85 -1.31 -20.91
CA ALA A 59 -5.14 -1.84 -21.38
C ALA A 59 -5.17 -3.37 -21.48
N ALA A 60 -4.03 -3.99 -21.79
CA ALA A 60 -3.81 -5.42 -21.65
C ALA A 60 -2.65 -5.67 -20.68
N ASP A 61 -2.95 -6.16 -19.49
CA ASP A 61 -1.95 -6.48 -18.47
C ASP A 61 -1.28 -7.83 -18.76
N TYR A 62 -0.35 -7.84 -19.72
CA TYR A 62 0.52 -8.99 -19.95
C TYR A 62 1.92 -8.60 -20.48
N ALA A 63 2.87 -9.50 -20.28
CA ALA A 63 4.17 -9.50 -20.95
C ALA A 63 4.51 -10.90 -21.44
N ILE A 64 5.06 -11.00 -22.65
CA ILE A 64 5.62 -12.24 -23.17
C ILE A 64 7.12 -12.20 -22.94
N VAL A 65 7.61 -13.18 -22.20
CA VAL A 65 9.02 -13.30 -21.82
C VAL A 65 9.59 -14.63 -22.28
N GLY A 66 10.91 -14.76 -22.17
CA GLY A 66 11.62 -15.99 -22.49
C GLY A 66 12.39 -15.92 -23.80
N LYS A 67 13.36 -16.83 -23.91
CA LYS A 67 14.42 -16.75 -24.91
C LYS A 67 14.02 -17.42 -26.23
N THR A 68 14.00 -16.65 -27.31
CA THR A 68 14.04 -17.16 -28.70
C THR A 68 15.19 -16.47 -29.47
N GLY A 69 16.43 -16.87 -29.17
CA GLY A 69 17.63 -16.25 -29.74
C GLY A 69 18.37 -15.39 -28.71
N ALA A 70 18.79 -14.18 -29.09
CA ALA A 70 19.46 -13.23 -28.19
C ALA A 70 18.49 -12.63 -27.15
N ASP A 71 19.08 -12.04 -26.10
CA ASP A 71 18.32 -11.33 -25.07
C ASP A 71 17.65 -10.08 -25.67
N ARG A 72 16.39 -9.86 -25.31
CA ARG A 72 15.49 -8.91 -26.01
C ARG A 72 14.84 -7.88 -25.11
N GLU A 73 14.79 -8.15 -23.81
CA GLU A 73 14.12 -7.28 -22.86
C GLU A 73 15.12 -6.18 -22.54
N TYR A 74 14.79 -4.93 -22.87
CA TYR A 74 15.65 -3.81 -22.50
C TYR A 74 15.86 -3.81 -20.99
N ASP A 75 17.12 -3.69 -20.56
CA ASP A 75 17.49 -3.70 -19.14
C ASP A 75 18.02 -2.33 -18.73
N TYR A 76 19.15 -1.93 -19.30
CA TYR A 76 19.73 -0.60 -19.12
C TYR A 76 20.66 -0.24 -20.27
N GLU A 77 21.01 1.03 -20.36
CA GLU A 77 21.93 1.54 -21.34
C GLU A 77 23.17 2.14 -20.67
N THR A 78 24.31 1.98 -21.33
CA THR A 78 25.59 2.58 -20.95
C THR A 78 26.01 3.57 -22.03
N ASN A 79 27.05 4.36 -21.77
CA ASN A 79 27.59 5.30 -22.76
C ASN A 79 28.08 4.62 -24.07
N THR A 80 28.23 3.29 -24.07
CA THR A 80 28.82 2.53 -25.18
C THR A 80 27.97 1.37 -25.68
N GLU A 81 26.95 0.94 -24.93
CA GLU A 81 26.16 -0.26 -25.27
C GLU A 81 24.80 -0.26 -24.59
N THR A 82 23.78 -0.70 -25.31
CA THR A 82 22.47 -1.08 -24.76
C THR A 82 22.52 -2.53 -24.29
N LYS A 83 22.21 -2.78 -23.02
CA LYS A 83 22.14 -4.12 -22.44
C LYS A 83 20.71 -4.63 -22.41
N ASN A 84 20.54 -5.85 -22.89
CA ASN A 84 19.30 -6.58 -22.82
C ASN A 84 19.41 -7.73 -21.83
N TYR A 85 18.25 -8.17 -21.36
CA TYR A 85 18.07 -9.28 -20.45
C TYR A 85 17.00 -10.23 -21.02
N THR A 86 16.91 -11.41 -20.43
CA THR A 86 15.78 -12.31 -20.62
C THR A 86 15.33 -12.81 -19.26
N TYR A 87 14.04 -12.67 -18.98
CA TYR A 87 13.44 -13.18 -17.76
C TYR A 87 13.80 -14.65 -17.49
N THR A 88 14.31 -14.92 -16.29
CA THR A 88 14.66 -16.26 -15.81
C THR A 88 13.86 -16.68 -14.59
N GLY A 89 12.89 -15.86 -14.15
CA GLY A 89 12.06 -16.14 -12.99
C GLY A 89 11.11 -17.32 -13.21
N THR A 90 10.62 -17.83 -12.08
CA THR A 90 9.71 -18.98 -12.05
C THR A 90 8.30 -18.61 -12.49
N GLY A 91 7.89 -17.36 -12.29
CA GLY A 91 6.59 -16.80 -12.65
C GLY A 91 6.20 -16.97 -14.12
N GLY A 92 4.90 -16.86 -14.38
CA GLY A 92 4.30 -16.95 -15.71
C GLY A 92 3.81 -18.34 -16.11
N VAL A 93 2.98 -18.37 -17.15
CA VAL A 93 2.44 -19.59 -17.75
C VAL A 93 3.14 -19.85 -19.08
N ALA A 94 3.51 -21.10 -19.35
CA ALA A 94 4.14 -21.46 -20.62
C ALA A 94 3.18 -21.20 -21.80
N VAL A 95 3.64 -20.44 -22.79
CA VAL A 95 2.88 -20.09 -24.02
C VAL A 95 3.59 -20.60 -25.28
N GLY A 96 4.52 -21.55 -25.11
CA GLY A 96 5.26 -22.11 -26.22
C GLY A 96 4.43 -23.00 -27.15
N ASN A 97 3.37 -23.64 -26.62
CA ASN A 97 2.52 -24.56 -27.38
C ASN A 97 1.31 -23.85 -28.03
N TRP A 98 0.78 -24.46 -29.09
CA TRP A 98 -0.30 -23.85 -29.88
C TRP A 98 -1.60 -23.64 -29.09
N LEU A 99 -1.96 -24.60 -28.24
CA LEU A 99 -3.19 -24.51 -27.44
C LEU A 99 -3.15 -23.31 -26.49
N ALA A 100 -2.05 -23.13 -25.75
CA ALA A 100 -1.87 -21.99 -24.85
C ALA A 100 -1.94 -20.67 -25.60
N ARG A 101 -1.29 -20.58 -26.77
CA ARG A 101 -1.36 -19.39 -27.64
C ARG A 101 -2.79 -19.08 -28.07
N THR A 102 -3.59 -20.08 -28.45
CA THR A 102 -5.00 -19.87 -28.83
C THR A 102 -5.85 -19.38 -27.65
N VAL A 103 -5.66 -19.95 -26.46
CA VAL A 103 -6.37 -19.50 -25.25
C VAL A 103 -6.02 -18.06 -24.91
N PHE A 104 -4.74 -17.69 -24.94
CA PHE A 104 -4.32 -16.32 -24.66
C PHE A 104 -4.66 -15.34 -25.77
N ALA A 105 -4.66 -15.77 -27.04
CA ALA A 105 -5.15 -14.98 -28.17
C ALA A 105 -6.63 -14.61 -27.99
N ALA A 106 -7.45 -15.55 -27.53
CA ALA A 106 -8.86 -15.30 -27.22
C ALA A 106 -9.02 -14.40 -25.98
N LYS A 107 -8.30 -14.69 -24.89
CA LYS A 107 -8.37 -13.93 -23.63
C LYS A 107 -8.02 -12.45 -23.81
N PHE A 108 -6.97 -12.16 -24.57
CA PHE A 108 -6.47 -10.79 -24.79
C PHE A 108 -6.93 -10.18 -26.12
N ALA A 109 -7.78 -10.89 -26.88
CA ALA A 109 -8.21 -10.50 -28.23
C ALA A 109 -7.04 -10.12 -29.16
N GLU A 110 -5.93 -10.85 -29.07
CA GLU A 110 -4.67 -10.52 -29.75
C GLU A 110 -4.20 -11.69 -30.64
N ARG A 111 -4.25 -11.49 -31.96
CA ARG A 111 -3.84 -12.48 -32.96
C ARG A 111 -2.32 -12.72 -32.98
N ASN A 112 -1.53 -11.78 -32.48
CA ASN A 112 -0.06 -11.87 -32.46
C ASN A 112 0.43 -13.00 -31.53
N PHE A 113 -0.37 -13.43 -30.55
CA PHE A 113 -0.10 -14.67 -29.81
C PHE A 113 0.04 -15.88 -30.74
N LEU A 114 -0.63 -15.85 -31.89
CA LEU A 114 -0.53 -16.89 -32.88
C LEU A 114 0.69 -16.68 -33.80
N PHE A 115 0.72 -15.55 -34.49
CA PHE A 115 1.60 -15.41 -35.64
C PHE A 115 2.99 -14.86 -35.32
N SER A 116 3.25 -14.47 -34.06
CA SER A 116 4.52 -13.85 -33.71
C SER A 116 5.66 -14.87 -33.54
N ASN A 117 6.72 -14.68 -34.32
CA ASN A 117 7.94 -15.48 -34.25
C ASN A 117 8.77 -15.21 -32.98
N VAL A 118 8.41 -14.20 -32.19
CA VAL A 118 9.06 -13.92 -30.90
C VAL A 118 8.64 -14.94 -29.83
N ILE A 119 7.50 -15.62 -30.01
CA ILE A 119 7.02 -16.64 -29.09
C ILE A 119 7.61 -17.98 -29.53
N GLY A 120 8.39 -18.62 -28.66
CA GLY A 120 8.98 -19.94 -28.90
C GLY A 120 8.63 -20.92 -27.78
N SER A 121 9.19 -22.12 -27.85
CA SER A 121 8.88 -23.21 -26.92
C SER A 121 9.09 -22.85 -25.44
N ASN A 122 10.09 -22.01 -25.16
CA ASN A 122 10.46 -21.59 -23.80
C ASN A 122 9.80 -20.27 -23.37
N SER A 123 8.91 -19.70 -24.20
CA SER A 123 8.24 -18.44 -23.87
C SER A 123 7.19 -18.64 -22.77
N LYS A 124 7.13 -17.67 -21.87
CA LYS A 124 6.09 -17.56 -20.85
C LYS A 124 5.29 -16.29 -21.06
N ILE A 125 4.04 -16.31 -20.67
CA ILE A 125 3.22 -15.11 -20.50
C ILE A 125 3.11 -14.79 -19.01
N LEU A 126 3.46 -13.56 -18.66
CA LEU A 126 3.21 -12.97 -17.35
C LEU A 126 1.92 -12.17 -17.45
N PHE A 127 0.94 -12.43 -16.59
CA PHE A 127 -0.33 -11.71 -16.51
C PHE A 127 -0.82 -11.69 -15.05
N ASN A 128 -1.83 -10.86 -14.75
CA ASN A 128 -2.18 -10.48 -13.38
C ASN A 128 -0.93 -9.97 -12.66
N ARG A 129 -0.30 -8.95 -13.24
CA ARG A 129 0.96 -8.37 -12.78
C ARG A 129 0.75 -7.29 -11.72
N ASP A 130 -0.48 -6.83 -11.56
CA ASP A 130 -0.86 -6.00 -10.43
C ASP A 130 -0.76 -6.80 -9.11
N PRO A 131 0.05 -6.36 -8.13
CA PRO A 131 0.25 -7.11 -6.89
C PRO A 131 -1.03 -7.33 -6.08
N ALA A 132 -1.93 -6.34 -6.00
CA ALA A 132 -3.16 -6.43 -5.23
C ALA A 132 -4.13 -7.44 -5.88
N GLN A 133 -4.38 -7.32 -7.18
CA GLN A 133 -5.20 -8.29 -7.93
C GLN A 133 -4.62 -9.71 -7.87
N ARG A 134 -3.29 -9.83 -7.81
CA ARG A 134 -2.62 -11.12 -7.68
C ARG A 134 -2.83 -11.75 -6.30
N VAL A 135 -2.83 -10.96 -5.24
CA VAL A 135 -3.20 -11.42 -3.89
C VAL A 135 -4.65 -11.89 -3.87
N GLU A 136 -5.58 -11.12 -4.43
CA GLU A 136 -7.00 -11.51 -4.52
C GLU A 136 -7.21 -12.77 -5.36
N ALA A 137 -6.43 -12.96 -6.43
CA ALA A 137 -6.50 -14.19 -7.23
C ALA A 137 -6.05 -15.44 -6.45
N VAL A 138 -5.14 -15.30 -5.49
CA VAL A 138 -4.66 -16.40 -4.61
C VAL A 138 -5.59 -16.61 -3.42
N ALA A 139 -6.13 -15.54 -2.86
CA ALA A 139 -7.00 -15.54 -1.69
C ALA A 139 -8.22 -14.63 -1.94
N PRO A 140 -9.24 -15.09 -2.71
CA PRO A 140 -10.40 -14.28 -3.10
C PRO A 140 -11.33 -13.92 -1.94
N TRP A 141 -11.08 -14.47 -0.76
CA TRP A 141 -11.77 -14.16 0.48
C TRP A 141 -11.16 -12.95 1.23
N LEU A 142 -10.01 -12.45 0.77
CA LEU A 142 -9.42 -11.19 1.25
C LEU A 142 -9.90 -10.03 0.36
N THR A 143 -10.10 -8.89 1.00
CA THR A 143 -10.21 -7.59 0.32
C THR A 143 -8.86 -6.90 0.46
N THR A 144 -8.22 -6.51 -0.64
CA THR A 144 -6.92 -5.83 -0.57
C THR A 144 -7.07 -4.33 -0.33
N ASP A 145 -6.08 -3.72 0.31
CA ASP A 145 -5.94 -2.26 0.43
C ASP A 145 -5.59 -1.65 -0.93
N SER A 146 -6.06 -0.43 -1.20
CA SER A 146 -5.73 0.32 -2.43
C SER A 146 -4.24 0.69 -2.52
N SER A 147 -3.58 0.82 -1.36
CA SER A 147 -2.19 1.21 -1.22
C SER A 147 -1.27 -0.01 -1.27
N VAL A 148 -0.35 0.01 -2.24
CA VAL A 148 0.70 -1.02 -2.43
C VAL A 148 2.04 -0.32 -2.38
N TYR A 149 2.95 -0.76 -1.51
CA TYR A 149 4.25 -0.13 -1.34
C TYR A 149 5.41 -1.11 -1.51
N PRO A 150 6.53 -0.68 -2.14
CA PRO A 150 7.70 -1.51 -2.30
C PRO A 150 8.56 -1.50 -1.03
N ALA A 151 9.19 -2.62 -0.73
CA ALA A 151 10.23 -2.77 0.27
C ALA A 151 11.35 -3.67 -0.27
N ILE A 152 12.56 -3.52 0.29
CA ILE A 152 13.66 -4.46 0.04
C ILE A 152 13.69 -5.38 1.25
N VAL A 153 13.35 -6.65 1.05
CA VAL A 153 13.35 -7.66 2.10
C VAL A 153 14.26 -8.80 1.64
N ASN A 154 15.24 -9.15 2.46
CA ASN A 154 16.24 -10.18 2.14
C ASN A 154 16.89 -9.96 0.76
N LYS A 155 17.26 -8.70 0.45
CA LYS A 155 17.86 -8.28 -0.83
C LYS A 155 17.00 -8.48 -2.08
N ARG A 156 15.69 -8.67 -1.90
CA ARG A 156 14.72 -8.73 -2.99
C ARG A 156 13.70 -7.62 -2.86
N MET A 157 13.28 -7.07 -3.99
CA MET A 157 12.17 -6.13 -4.01
C MET A 157 10.86 -6.89 -3.90
N VAL A 158 10.08 -6.56 -2.88
CA VAL A 158 8.74 -7.11 -2.66
C VAL A 158 7.73 -5.97 -2.56
N TRP A 159 6.55 -6.18 -3.11
CA TRP A 159 5.39 -5.34 -2.85
C TRP A 159 4.72 -5.84 -1.59
N ILE A 160 4.47 -4.97 -0.63
CA ILE A 160 3.70 -5.28 0.57
C ILE A 160 2.28 -4.77 0.34
N ILE A 161 1.30 -5.63 0.61
CA ILE A 161 -0.12 -5.35 0.45
C ILE A 161 -0.84 -5.77 1.73
N ASP A 162 -1.75 -4.91 2.17
CA ASP A 162 -2.63 -5.17 3.29
C ASP A 162 -3.86 -5.99 2.85
N GLY A 163 -4.11 -7.09 3.54
CA GLY A 163 -5.22 -8.01 3.27
C GLY A 163 -6.24 -7.99 4.40
N TYR A 164 -7.46 -7.58 4.07
CA TYR A 164 -8.58 -7.51 5.01
C TYR A 164 -9.48 -8.72 4.94
N THR A 165 -9.80 -9.28 6.10
CA THR A 165 -11.01 -10.11 6.20
C THR A 165 -12.21 -9.21 6.39
N THR A 166 -13.25 -9.42 5.59
CA THR A 166 -14.50 -8.66 5.68
C THR A 166 -15.71 -9.57 5.81
N LEU A 167 -16.73 -9.11 6.53
CA LEU A 167 -18.05 -9.76 6.56
C LEU A 167 -19.14 -8.71 6.38
N ASP A 168 -20.20 -9.10 5.69
CA ASP A 168 -21.31 -8.20 5.36
C ASP A 168 -22.27 -8.09 6.55
N ASN A 169 -22.43 -9.16 7.35
CA ASN A 169 -23.40 -9.27 8.44
C ASN A 169 -22.78 -9.77 9.75
N TYR A 170 -21.93 -8.95 10.38
CA TYR A 170 -21.43 -9.20 11.72
C TYR A 170 -22.40 -8.61 12.77
N PRO A 171 -22.81 -9.40 13.79
CA PRO A 171 -23.78 -8.93 14.78
C PRO A 171 -23.29 -7.70 15.56
N TYR A 172 -24.23 -6.79 15.86
CA TYR A 172 -23.98 -5.57 16.66
C TYR A 172 -22.92 -4.63 16.08
N SER A 173 -22.76 -4.64 14.75
CA SER A 173 -21.84 -3.75 14.04
C SER A 173 -22.58 -2.79 13.11
N GLU A 174 -21.98 -1.61 12.91
CA GLU A 174 -22.43 -0.64 11.92
C GLU A 174 -22.06 -1.10 10.50
N LEU A 175 -23.04 -1.03 9.59
CA LEU A 175 -22.81 -1.31 8.18
C LEU A 175 -22.16 -0.10 7.51
N THR A 176 -20.98 -0.29 6.90
CA THR A 176 -20.18 0.77 6.28
C THR A 176 -19.88 0.42 4.83
N SER A 177 -20.05 1.37 3.91
CA SER A 177 -19.60 1.22 2.52
C SER A 177 -18.11 1.49 2.44
N LEU A 178 -17.33 0.52 1.94
CA LEU A 178 -15.88 0.68 1.78
C LEU A 178 -15.54 1.76 0.75
N SER A 179 -16.23 1.75 -0.41
CA SER A 179 -16.07 2.73 -1.49
C SER A 179 -16.20 4.18 -1.00
N SER A 180 -17.18 4.47 -0.14
CA SER A 180 -17.35 5.81 0.43
C SER A 180 -16.42 6.08 1.62
N ALA A 181 -16.12 5.07 2.43
CA ALA A 181 -15.34 5.24 3.64
C ALA A 181 -13.84 5.42 3.38
N THR A 182 -13.34 4.93 2.26
CA THR A 182 -11.92 5.02 1.88
C THR A 182 -11.64 6.06 0.80
N ALA A 183 -12.68 6.70 0.24
CA ALA A 183 -12.52 7.74 -0.75
C ALA A 183 -11.87 9.01 -0.16
N ASP A 184 -10.80 9.46 -0.79
CA ASP A 184 -10.13 10.72 -0.51
C ASP A 184 -9.63 11.36 -1.81
N SER A 185 -8.95 12.51 -1.71
CA SER A 185 -8.47 13.24 -2.88
C SER A 185 -7.44 12.47 -3.71
N THR A 186 -6.62 11.61 -3.08
CA THR A 186 -5.60 10.83 -3.77
C THR A 186 -6.21 9.69 -4.58
N GLU A 187 -7.11 8.92 -3.98
CA GLU A 187 -7.75 7.77 -4.66
C GLU A 187 -8.69 8.21 -5.78
N VAL A 188 -9.40 9.32 -5.58
CA VAL A 188 -10.25 9.93 -6.62
C VAL A 188 -9.40 10.41 -7.80
N ALA A 189 -8.23 11.00 -7.56
CA ALA A 189 -7.36 11.52 -8.62
C ALA A 189 -6.80 10.42 -9.54
N ILE A 190 -6.58 9.21 -9.01
CA ILE A 190 -6.05 8.06 -9.77
C ILE A 190 -7.12 7.02 -10.14
N ASN A 191 -8.40 7.30 -9.85
CA ASN A 191 -9.54 6.41 -10.08
C ASN A 191 -9.34 5.00 -9.47
N ARG A 192 -8.82 4.94 -8.24
CA ARG A 192 -8.58 3.71 -7.49
C ARG A 192 -9.47 3.68 -6.24
N LEU A 193 -10.76 3.62 -6.45
CA LEU A 193 -11.72 3.48 -5.36
C LEU A 193 -11.78 2.03 -4.88
N ALA A 194 -11.97 1.84 -3.57
CA ALA A 194 -12.25 0.54 -3.01
C ALA A 194 -13.54 -0.05 -3.63
N PRO A 195 -13.71 -1.39 -3.61
CA PRO A 195 -14.91 -2.02 -4.13
C PRO A 195 -16.18 -1.42 -3.54
N ASP A 196 -17.23 -1.31 -4.34
CA ASP A 196 -18.55 -0.91 -3.86
C ASP A 196 -19.20 -2.06 -3.07
N LYS A 197 -18.64 -2.28 -1.88
CA LYS A 197 -19.01 -3.34 -0.94
C LYS A 197 -19.38 -2.70 0.39
N GLN A 198 -20.49 -3.17 0.96
CA GLN A 198 -20.86 -2.84 2.33
C GLN A 198 -20.39 -3.92 3.26
N VAL A 199 -19.72 -3.53 4.34
CA VAL A 199 -19.18 -4.44 5.34
C VAL A 199 -19.55 -3.95 6.74
N SER A 200 -19.82 -4.90 7.63
CA SER A 200 -20.02 -4.65 9.06
C SER A 200 -18.90 -5.26 9.91
N TYR A 201 -17.88 -5.82 9.25
CA TYR A 201 -16.65 -6.30 9.86
C TYR A 201 -15.48 -6.05 8.93
N ILE A 202 -14.39 -5.55 9.49
CA ILE A 202 -13.12 -5.42 8.80
C ILE A 202 -11.98 -5.55 9.82
N ARG A 203 -10.95 -6.34 9.47
CA ARG A 203 -9.71 -6.48 10.23
C ARG A 203 -8.53 -6.56 9.28
N ASN A 204 -7.41 -5.92 9.63
CA ASN A 204 -6.13 -6.14 8.94
C ASN A 204 -5.54 -7.47 9.40
N SER A 205 -6.06 -8.54 8.82
CA SER A 205 -5.78 -9.89 9.27
C SER A 205 -4.57 -10.49 8.58
N VAL A 206 -4.23 -10.03 7.37
CA VAL A 206 -3.14 -10.58 6.57
C VAL A 206 -2.20 -9.47 6.09
N LYS A 207 -0.90 -9.70 6.18
CA LYS A 207 0.10 -9.01 5.35
C LYS A 207 0.45 -9.91 4.18
N ALA A 208 0.34 -9.41 2.96
CA ALA A 208 0.79 -10.11 1.78
C ALA A 208 2.08 -9.50 1.25
N THR A 209 2.95 -10.35 0.70
CA THR A 209 4.10 -9.92 -0.09
C THR A 209 4.00 -10.51 -1.48
N VAL A 210 4.33 -9.72 -2.48
CA VAL A 210 4.44 -10.15 -3.88
C VAL A 210 5.84 -9.84 -4.36
N ASP A 211 6.60 -10.86 -4.73
CA ASP A 211 7.93 -10.66 -5.29
C ASP A 211 7.84 -9.88 -6.61
N ALA A 212 8.58 -8.77 -6.71
CA ALA A 212 8.50 -7.88 -7.87
C ALA A 212 9.05 -8.53 -9.15
N TYR A 213 9.90 -9.56 -9.02
CA TYR A 213 10.53 -10.27 -10.13
C TYR A 213 9.69 -11.45 -10.60
N ASP A 214 9.31 -12.37 -9.71
CA ASP A 214 8.59 -13.60 -10.08
C ASP A 214 7.11 -13.67 -9.71
N GLY A 215 6.61 -12.68 -8.99
CA GLY A 215 5.20 -12.59 -8.63
C GLY A 215 4.80 -13.65 -7.60
N THR A 216 5.75 -14.28 -6.90
CA THR A 216 5.43 -15.20 -5.81
C THR A 216 4.65 -14.45 -4.73
N VAL A 217 3.45 -14.92 -4.41
CA VAL A 217 2.60 -14.38 -3.34
C VAL A 217 2.88 -15.15 -2.06
N THR A 218 3.17 -14.44 -0.97
CA THR A 218 3.21 -15.04 0.37
C THR A 218 2.28 -14.25 1.29
N LEU A 219 1.40 -14.97 1.98
CA LEU A 219 0.44 -14.41 2.94
C LEU A 219 0.91 -14.73 4.36
N TYR A 220 0.90 -13.73 5.23
CA TYR A 220 1.26 -13.85 6.66
C TYR A 220 0.08 -13.41 7.53
N ALA A 221 -0.23 -14.20 8.55
CA ALA A 221 -1.23 -13.83 9.55
C ALA A 221 -0.72 -12.63 10.37
N GLN A 222 -1.42 -11.51 10.32
CA GLN A 222 -1.10 -10.29 11.08
C GLN A 222 -1.88 -10.22 12.40
N ASP A 223 -3.19 -10.51 12.34
CA ASP A 223 -4.08 -10.61 13.49
C ASP A 223 -4.48 -12.07 13.72
N GLU A 224 -3.64 -12.80 14.46
CA GLU A 224 -3.88 -14.22 14.77
C GLU A 224 -5.12 -14.46 15.65
N LYS A 225 -5.70 -13.39 16.21
CA LYS A 225 -6.93 -13.44 17.01
C LYS A 225 -8.20 -13.23 16.19
N ASP A 226 -8.07 -12.86 14.91
CA ASP A 226 -9.23 -12.66 14.04
C ASP A 226 -9.97 -14.00 13.79
N PRO A 227 -11.23 -14.14 14.25
CA PRO A 227 -11.99 -15.36 14.04
C PRO A 227 -12.28 -15.66 12.56
N VAL A 228 -12.36 -14.63 11.70
CA VAL A 228 -12.63 -14.80 10.27
C VAL A 228 -11.42 -15.37 9.56
N LEU A 229 -10.23 -14.84 9.84
CA LEU A 229 -8.97 -15.43 9.38
C LEU A 229 -8.81 -16.87 9.87
N GLN A 230 -9.05 -17.13 11.16
CA GLN A 230 -8.93 -18.48 11.71
C GLN A 230 -9.87 -19.47 11.01
N ALA A 231 -11.07 -19.04 10.62
CA ALA A 231 -11.99 -19.87 9.84
C ALA A 231 -11.42 -20.17 8.44
N TRP A 232 -10.93 -19.17 7.72
CA TRP A 232 -10.34 -19.36 6.39
C TRP A 232 -9.07 -20.22 6.41
N MET A 233 -8.21 -20.07 7.43
CA MET A 233 -7.02 -20.90 7.61
C MET A 233 -7.36 -22.38 7.88
N LYS A 234 -8.54 -22.67 8.45
CA LYS A 234 -9.04 -24.06 8.58
C LYS A 234 -9.58 -24.61 7.28
N VAL A 235 -10.27 -23.77 6.47
CA VAL A 235 -10.82 -24.18 5.17
C VAL A 235 -9.70 -24.39 4.13
N PHE A 236 -8.67 -23.56 4.16
CA PHE A 236 -7.51 -23.64 3.27
C PHE A 236 -6.19 -23.76 4.05
N PRO A 237 -5.89 -24.94 4.63
CA PRO A 237 -4.68 -25.14 5.41
C PRO A 237 -3.41 -24.88 4.58
N GLY A 238 -2.44 -24.17 5.17
CA GLY A 238 -1.14 -23.89 4.55
C GLY A 238 -1.11 -22.69 3.59
N THR A 239 -2.25 -22.07 3.30
CA THR A 239 -2.32 -20.88 2.42
C THR A 239 -1.77 -19.62 3.09
N VAL A 240 -1.86 -19.52 4.42
CA VAL A 240 -1.37 -18.38 5.21
C VAL A 240 -0.31 -18.87 6.19
N LYS A 241 0.84 -18.19 6.19
CA LYS A 241 1.94 -18.43 7.13
C LYS A 241 1.66 -17.78 8.49
N PRO A 242 2.17 -18.35 9.60
CA PRO A 242 2.04 -17.74 10.91
C PRO A 242 2.75 -16.38 10.97
N LYS A 243 2.38 -15.54 11.94
CA LYS A 243 2.99 -14.21 12.12
C LYS A 243 4.50 -14.31 12.38
N SER A 244 4.93 -15.39 13.03
CA SER A 244 6.34 -15.67 13.33
C SER A 244 7.23 -15.79 12.09
N ASP A 245 6.66 -16.05 10.92
CA ASP A 245 7.41 -16.13 9.66
C ASP A 245 7.69 -14.74 9.05
N ILE A 246 7.08 -13.68 9.58
CA ILE A 246 7.44 -12.30 9.25
C ILE A 246 8.83 -12.04 9.83
N THR A 247 9.84 -11.98 8.96
CA THR A 247 11.22 -11.69 9.37
C THR A 247 11.32 -10.29 9.97
N ALA A 248 12.34 -10.04 10.80
CA ALA A 248 12.57 -8.71 11.36
C ALA A 248 12.75 -7.64 10.26
N ASP A 249 13.37 -8.02 9.14
CA ASP A 249 13.54 -7.17 7.96
C ASP A 249 12.18 -6.79 7.33
N LEU A 250 11.28 -7.76 7.13
CA LEU A 250 9.92 -7.48 6.65
C LEU A 250 9.12 -6.65 7.66
N ALA A 251 9.21 -7.00 8.95
CA ALA A 251 8.49 -6.32 10.03
C ALA A 251 8.84 -4.83 10.11
N ALA A 252 10.11 -4.47 9.89
CA ALA A 252 10.56 -3.08 9.88
C ALA A 252 9.96 -2.22 8.76
N HIS A 253 9.40 -2.85 7.72
CA HIS A 253 8.75 -2.17 6.61
C HIS A 253 7.24 -2.06 6.74
N LEU A 254 6.61 -2.80 7.67
CA LEU A 254 5.16 -2.81 7.81
C LEU A 254 4.64 -1.46 8.28
N ARG A 255 3.55 -1.02 7.65
CA ARG A 255 2.86 0.23 7.96
C ARG A 255 1.45 -0.05 8.41
N TYR A 256 0.86 0.82 9.22
CA TYR A 256 -0.56 0.72 9.54
C TYR A 256 -1.38 1.06 8.30
N PRO A 257 -2.32 0.19 7.87
CA PRO A 257 -3.08 0.35 6.63
C PRO A 257 -3.86 1.66 6.54
N GLU A 258 -3.89 2.25 5.35
CA GLU A 258 -4.62 3.50 5.10
C GLU A 258 -6.13 3.28 5.05
N ASP A 259 -6.61 2.29 4.29
CA ASP A 259 -8.05 2.12 4.09
C ASP A 259 -8.78 1.73 5.38
N LEU A 260 -8.20 0.84 6.16
CA LEU A 260 -8.73 0.52 7.49
C LEU A 260 -8.72 1.75 8.41
N PHE A 261 -7.67 2.56 8.36
CA PHE A 261 -7.61 3.79 9.16
C PHE A 261 -8.67 4.80 8.71
N LYS A 262 -8.95 4.92 7.41
CA LYS A 262 -10.03 5.77 6.86
C LYS A 262 -11.41 5.32 7.34
N VAL A 263 -11.68 4.01 7.34
CA VAL A 263 -12.91 3.45 7.94
C VAL A 263 -12.99 3.77 9.44
N GLN A 264 -11.89 3.55 10.18
CA GLN A 264 -11.85 3.77 11.62
C GLN A 264 -12.05 5.25 11.99
N ARG A 265 -11.40 6.19 11.31
CA ARG A 265 -11.59 7.63 11.58
C ARG A 265 -13.02 8.09 11.29
N MET A 266 -13.68 7.52 10.29
CA MET A 266 -15.09 7.83 9.98
C MET A 266 -16.06 7.28 11.02
N LEU A 267 -15.80 6.07 11.56
CA LEU A 267 -16.58 5.54 12.67
C LEU A 267 -16.34 6.35 13.94
N LEU A 268 -15.08 6.66 14.26
CA LEU A 268 -14.71 7.50 15.41
C LEU A 268 -15.34 8.88 15.35
N ALA A 269 -15.59 9.45 14.17
CA ALA A 269 -16.25 10.73 14.02
C ALA A 269 -17.63 10.81 14.71
N LYS A 270 -18.32 9.67 14.86
CA LYS A 270 -19.63 9.56 15.52
C LYS A 270 -19.54 8.83 16.86
N TYR A 271 -18.85 7.69 16.86
CA TYR A 271 -18.87 6.73 17.97
C TYR A 271 -17.84 6.99 19.07
N HIS A 272 -17.12 8.13 19.02
CA HIS A 272 -16.40 8.62 20.20
C HIS A 272 -17.34 9.26 21.23
N VAL A 273 -18.60 9.54 20.86
CA VAL A 273 -19.61 10.12 21.75
C VAL A 273 -20.39 8.99 22.42
N ASP A 274 -20.07 8.74 23.68
CA ASP A 274 -20.69 7.65 24.45
C ASP A 274 -22.02 8.04 25.13
N ASP A 275 -22.25 9.34 25.36
CA ASP A 275 -23.48 9.82 26.00
C ASP A 275 -24.68 9.81 25.02
N PRO A 276 -25.77 9.09 25.30
CA PRO A 276 -26.89 8.94 24.37
C PRO A 276 -27.59 10.26 24.00
N VAL A 277 -27.68 11.21 24.94
CA VAL A 277 -28.33 12.50 24.70
C VAL A 277 -27.48 13.33 23.73
N THR A 278 -26.18 13.39 23.98
CA THR A 278 -25.19 14.08 23.14
C THR A 278 -25.08 13.45 21.76
N PHE A 279 -25.13 12.11 21.70
CA PHE A 279 -25.13 11.37 20.44
C PHE A 279 -26.37 11.71 19.62
N PHE A 280 -27.55 11.70 20.24
CA PHE A 280 -28.81 12.04 19.57
C PHE A 280 -28.85 13.48 19.07
N SER A 281 -28.28 14.44 19.82
CA SER A 281 -28.19 15.84 19.39
C SER A 281 -27.11 16.11 18.35
N THR A 282 -26.23 15.14 18.05
CA THR A 282 -25.08 15.26 17.13
C THR A 282 -24.11 16.41 17.47
N SER A 283 -24.18 16.91 18.70
CA SER A 283 -23.54 18.16 19.09
C SER A 283 -22.02 18.07 19.23
N ASP A 284 -21.50 16.86 19.43
CA ASP A 284 -20.07 16.61 19.61
C ASP A 284 -19.47 15.71 18.51
N PHE A 285 -20.19 15.51 17.40
CA PHE A 285 -19.63 14.77 16.27
C PHE A 285 -18.42 15.50 15.67
N TRP A 286 -17.61 14.75 14.94
CA TRP A 286 -16.51 15.27 14.13
C TRP A 286 -16.77 15.05 12.64
N ASP A 287 -15.99 15.71 11.80
CA ASP A 287 -15.92 15.48 10.36
C ASP A 287 -14.49 15.20 9.94
N VAL A 288 -14.33 14.35 8.93
CA VAL A 288 -13.08 14.28 8.19
C VAL A 288 -12.99 15.57 7.34
N PRO A 289 -11.91 16.35 7.47
CA PRO A 289 -11.77 17.60 6.73
C PRO A 289 -11.69 17.34 5.22
N LEU A 290 -12.21 18.27 4.42
CA LEU A 290 -11.90 18.33 2.98
C LEU A 290 -10.41 18.61 2.79
N ASP A 291 -9.86 18.10 1.69
CA ASP A 291 -8.49 18.41 1.31
C ASP A 291 -8.37 19.95 1.09
N PRO A 292 -7.42 20.62 1.77
CA PRO A 292 -7.22 22.06 1.61
C PRO A 292 -6.73 22.46 0.22
N ASN A 293 -6.25 21.52 -0.60
CA ASN A 293 -5.87 21.78 -1.98
C ASN A 293 -7.09 22.27 -2.80
N PRO A 294 -7.06 23.48 -3.40
CA PRO A 294 -8.20 24.04 -4.13
C PRO A 294 -8.71 23.20 -5.31
N THR A 295 -7.87 22.32 -5.87
CA THR A 295 -8.25 21.44 -6.99
C THR A 295 -8.84 20.11 -6.53
N ALA A 296 -8.78 19.80 -5.23
CA ALA A 296 -9.36 18.60 -4.65
C ALA A 296 -10.81 18.84 -4.23
N SER A 297 -11.68 17.86 -4.50
CA SER A 297 -13.11 17.88 -4.16
C SER A 297 -13.51 16.81 -3.15
N SER A 298 -12.53 16.16 -2.51
CA SER A 298 -12.73 15.02 -1.62
C SER A 298 -12.03 15.25 -0.26
N TYR A 299 -12.16 14.27 0.64
CA TYR A 299 -11.56 14.30 1.96
C TYR A 299 -10.03 14.33 1.91
N GLN A 300 -9.43 14.93 2.94
CA GLN A 300 -7.98 14.90 3.11
C GLN A 300 -7.53 13.45 3.37
N PRO A 301 -6.54 12.93 2.61
CA PRO A 301 -5.98 11.61 2.86
C PRO A 301 -5.23 11.61 4.20
N PRO A 302 -5.23 10.48 4.92
CA PRO A 302 -4.30 10.31 6.03
C PRO A 302 -2.86 10.28 5.48
N TYR A 303 -1.88 10.68 6.29
CA TYR A 303 -0.49 10.70 5.85
C TYR A 303 0.44 10.17 6.93
N TYR A 304 1.48 9.48 6.48
CA TYR A 304 2.50 8.93 7.36
C TYR A 304 3.53 9.98 7.74
N ILE A 305 3.91 10.01 9.01
CA ILE A 305 4.99 10.85 9.53
C ILE A 305 5.86 10.06 10.51
N VAL A 306 7.13 10.43 10.58
CA VAL A 306 7.99 10.12 11.72
C VAL A 306 8.06 11.36 12.58
N ALA A 307 7.47 11.30 13.77
CA ALA A 307 7.44 12.43 14.68
C ALA A 307 7.50 11.94 16.12
N LYS A 308 7.72 12.86 17.05
CA LYS A 308 7.56 12.56 18.46
C LYS A 308 6.14 12.05 18.72
N ASP A 309 6.01 10.90 19.39
CA ASP A 309 4.72 10.45 19.89
C ASP A 309 4.32 11.36 21.05
N ILE A 310 3.47 12.35 20.77
CA ILE A 310 3.03 13.35 21.75
C ILE A 310 2.15 12.77 22.85
N ALA A 311 1.66 11.54 22.71
CA ALA A 311 0.97 10.83 23.78
C ALA A 311 1.94 10.10 24.71
N ARG A 312 3.19 9.89 24.29
CA ARG A 312 4.27 9.43 25.16
C ARG A 312 4.93 10.62 25.84
N ASN A 313 5.06 10.54 27.16
CA ASN A 313 5.79 11.53 27.95
C ASN A 313 7.31 11.28 27.93
N ASP A 314 7.85 10.89 26.78
CA ASP A 314 9.28 10.70 26.53
C ASP A 314 9.70 11.50 25.28
N SER A 315 10.92 11.31 24.79
CA SER A 315 11.44 11.96 23.57
C SER A 315 11.57 10.99 22.39
N SER A 316 10.86 9.86 22.41
CA SER A 316 10.94 8.86 21.35
C SER A 316 10.19 9.32 20.10
N SER A 317 10.77 9.06 18.94
CA SER A 317 10.09 9.20 17.65
C SER A 317 9.31 7.93 17.34
N SER A 318 8.13 8.09 16.76
CA SER A 318 7.27 7.00 16.29
C SER A 318 6.92 7.22 14.83
N PHE A 319 6.91 6.14 14.05
CA PHE A 319 6.34 6.14 12.71
C PHE A 319 4.84 5.91 12.80
N GLN A 320 4.04 6.86 12.31
CA GLN A 320 2.59 6.88 12.53
C GLN A 320 1.83 7.36 11.30
N LEU A 321 0.66 6.75 11.06
CA LEU A 321 -0.35 7.24 10.11
C LEU A 321 -1.27 8.21 10.83
N THR A 322 -1.55 9.37 10.24
CA THR A 322 -2.20 10.47 10.96
C THR A 322 -3.32 11.11 10.16
N SER A 323 -4.34 11.63 10.86
CA SER A 323 -5.44 12.40 10.28
C SER A 323 -5.89 13.48 11.25
N ALA A 324 -6.14 14.68 10.71
CA ALA A 324 -6.89 15.70 11.41
C ALA A 324 -8.40 15.40 11.35
N MET A 325 -9.13 15.87 12.36
CA MET A 325 -10.59 15.82 12.43
C MET A 325 -11.12 17.21 12.74
N ASN A 326 -12.12 17.66 12.00
CA ASN A 326 -12.81 18.91 12.25
C ASN A 326 -13.99 18.71 13.20
N ARG A 327 -14.42 19.77 13.89
CA ARG A 327 -15.72 19.77 14.58
C ARG A 327 -16.82 19.65 13.54
N PHE A 328 -17.88 18.92 13.86
CA PHE A 328 -18.98 18.68 12.92
C PHE A 328 -19.50 19.99 12.32
N ARG A 329 -19.48 20.05 10.98
CA ARG A 329 -19.91 21.18 10.14
C ARG A 329 -19.18 22.50 10.43
N ARG A 330 -17.94 22.44 10.90
CA ARG A 330 -17.11 23.62 11.19
C ARG A 330 -15.69 23.40 10.69
N ASP A 331 -15.04 24.46 10.23
CA ASP A 331 -13.65 24.40 9.74
C ASP A 331 -12.60 24.48 10.89
N PHE A 332 -12.99 24.16 12.13
CA PHE A 332 -12.10 24.15 13.31
C PHE A 332 -11.70 22.73 13.69
N LEU A 333 -10.44 22.58 14.11
CA LEU A 333 -9.88 21.31 14.56
C LEU A 333 -10.57 20.83 15.85
N ALA A 334 -11.05 19.59 15.83
CA ALA A 334 -11.62 18.89 16.98
C ALA A 334 -10.62 17.92 17.60
N ALA A 335 -9.95 17.15 16.75
CA ALA A 335 -9.04 16.11 17.19
C ALA A 335 -7.93 15.84 16.17
N TYR A 336 -6.88 15.20 16.67
CA TYR A 336 -5.80 14.61 15.90
C TYR A 336 -5.75 13.12 16.22
N ILE A 337 -5.86 12.29 15.19
CA ILE A 337 -5.85 10.83 15.32
C ILE A 337 -4.55 10.32 14.71
N SER A 338 -3.85 9.45 15.44
CA SER A 338 -2.69 8.72 14.93
C SER A 338 -2.81 7.21 15.16
N ALA A 339 -2.23 6.42 14.26
CA ALA A 339 -2.08 4.98 14.41
C ALA A 339 -0.61 4.61 14.25
N SER A 340 -0.03 3.96 15.28
CA SER A 340 1.38 3.59 15.27
C SER A 340 1.66 2.47 14.28
N SER A 341 2.74 2.64 13.52
CA SER A 341 3.31 1.64 12.60
C SER A 341 4.58 0.99 13.16
N ASP A 342 5.03 1.40 14.35
CA ASP A 342 6.20 0.80 15.00
C ASP A 342 5.88 -0.62 15.47
N PRO A 343 6.80 -1.59 15.36
CA PRO A 343 6.55 -2.98 15.73
C PRO A 343 5.97 -3.18 17.13
N ASP A 344 6.49 -2.46 18.14
CA ASP A 344 6.11 -2.61 19.55
C ASP A 344 4.71 -2.06 19.86
N THR A 345 4.26 -1.06 19.11
CA THR A 345 2.95 -0.42 19.31
C THR A 345 2.04 -0.50 18.09
N TYR A 346 2.34 -1.43 17.19
CA TYR A 346 1.68 -1.54 15.90
C TYR A 346 0.15 -1.59 16.03
N GLY A 347 -0.52 -0.67 15.34
CA GLY A 347 -1.98 -0.56 15.35
C GLY A 347 -2.60 0.05 16.60
N LYS A 348 -1.81 0.52 17.56
CA LYS A 348 -2.32 1.36 18.64
C LYS A 348 -2.78 2.70 18.06
N ILE A 349 -4.06 2.98 18.20
CA ILE A 349 -4.66 4.26 17.82
C ILE A 349 -4.64 5.20 19.03
N THR A 350 -4.20 6.43 18.80
CA THR A 350 -4.22 7.52 19.78
C THR A 350 -5.07 8.65 19.25
N VAL A 351 -5.99 9.14 20.08
CA VAL A 351 -6.87 10.26 19.77
C VAL A 351 -6.57 11.40 20.73
N LEU A 352 -6.22 12.56 20.19
CA LEU A 352 -5.91 13.76 20.96
C LEU A 352 -6.94 14.84 20.64
N THR A 353 -7.75 15.17 21.63
CA THR A 353 -8.80 16.18 21.50
C THR A 353 -8.24 17.57 21.75
N ILE A 354 -8.67 18.54 20.95
CA ILE A 354 -8.17 19.90 21.02
C ILE A 354 -9.08 20.76 21.90
N PRO A 355 -8.55 21.38 22.97
CA PRO A 355 -9.31 22.33 23.77
C PRO A 355 -9.50 23.64 23.00
N GLY A 356 -10.70 24.21 23.08
CA GLY A 356 -11.00 25.51 22.49
C GLY A 356 -11.12 25.49 20.96
N GLN A 357 -10.68 26.59 20.34
CA GLN A 357 -10.86 26.88 18.93
C GLN A 357 -9.50 27.00 18.24
N VAL A 358 -9.16 25.97 17.47
CA VAL A 358 -7.92 25.89 16.68
C VAL A 358 -8.30 25.75 15.21
N ASN A 359 -7.56 26.43 14.33
CA ASN A 359 -7.79 26.38 12.89
C ASN A 359 -7.67 24.94 12.36
N GLY A 360 -8.69 24.46 11.66
CA GLY A 360 -8.61 23.19 10.93
C GLY A 360 -7.78 23.33 9.65
N PRO A 361 -7.54 22.22 8.91
CA PRO A 361 -6.62 22.18 7.77
C PRO A 361 -6.87 23.26 6.71
N LYS A 362 -8.14 23.49 6.35
CA LYS A 362 -8.53 24.53 5.38
C LYS A 362 -8.19 25.94 5.84
N LEU A 363 -8.48 26.28 7.10
CA LEU A 363 -8.16 27.60 7.66
C LEU A 363 -6.64 27.79 7.81
N ALA A 364 -5.92 26.74 8.20
CA ALA A 364 -4.46 26.76 8.27
C ALA A 364 -3.82 26.97 6.89
N PHE A 365 -4.29 26.25 5.87
CA PHE A 365 -3.82 26.41 4.49
C PHE A 365 -4.08 27.82 3.96
N ASN A 366 -5.28 28.36 4.19
CA ASN A 366 -5.60 29.72 3.79
C ASN A 366 -4.67 30.74 4.46
N ALA A 367 -4.44 30.61 5.77
CA ALA A 367 -3.54 31.49 6.50
C ALA A 367 -2.12 31.46 5.90
N ILE A 368 -1.56 30.27 5.65
CA ILE A 368 -0.24 30.09 5.01
C ILE A 368 -0.21 30.71 3.61
N SER A 369 -1.27 30.50 2.82
CA SER A 369 -1.32 30.98 1.42
C SER A 369 -1.49 32.50 1.31
N THR A 370 -2.02 33.15 2.34
CA THR A 370 -2.22 34.60 2.40
C THR A 370 -1.10 35.36 3.12
N ASP A 371 -0.20 34.64 3.80
CA ASP A 371 0.97 35.23 4.47
C ASP A 371 2.06 35.48 3.41
N THR A 372 1.96 36.63 2.74
CA THR A 372 2.91 37.11 1.71
C THR A 372 3.97 38.04 2.27
#